data_AF-A0A8I1GQR5-F1
#
_entry.id   AF-A0A8I1GQR5-F1
#
_cell.length_a   1.000
_cell.length_b   1.000
_cell.length_c   1.000
_cell.angle_alpha   90.00
_cell.angle_beta   90.00
_cell.angle_gamma   90.00
#
_symmetry.space_group_name_H-M   'P 1'
#
loop_
_entity.id
_entity.type
_entity.pdbx_description
1 polymer ?
#
loop_
_entity_poly.entity_id
_entity_poly.type
_entity_poly.pdbx_seq_one_letter_code
_entity_poly.pdbx_strand_id
1 'polypeptide(L)'
;MIENMAINEESIHKTGRALCLGRVALLQKEVTEFVATIIKQGIIVSSIHNEWLCDDPNLIYVNIEDVDDPLNFAKKVRRALCK
;
A
#
# COMPACT_ATOMS: atom_id res chain seq x y z
N MET A 1 -3.42 1.17 9.38
CA MET A 1 -2.27 2.08 9.64
C MET A 1 -1.22 1.85 8.55
N ILE A 2 -0.61 2.91 8.00
CA ILE A 2 0.56 2.71 7.11
C ILE A 2 1.73 2.38 8.01
N GLU A 3 2.33 1.22 7.83
CA GLU A 3 3.48 0.83 8.65
C GLU A 3 4.79 1.29 8.05
N ASN A 4 4.95 1.14 6.74
CA ASN A 4 6.15 1.56 6.03
C ASN A 4 5.82 1.99 4.61
N MET A 5 6.44 3.08 4.17
CA MET A 5 6.43 3.53 2.78
C MET A 5 7.88 3.77 2.37
N ALA A 6 8.35 3.02 1.39
CA ALA A 6 9.71 3.13 0.86
C ALA A 6 9.64 3.68 -0.56
N ILE A 7 10.48 4.68 -0.83
CA ILE A 7 10.68 5.23 -2.17
C ILE A 7 12.09 4.84 -2.56
N ASN A 8 12.25 4.07 -3.64
CA ASN A 8 13.58 3.78 -4.14
C ASN A 8 14.07 4.94 -5.02
N GLU A 9 14.97 5.78 -4.50
CA GLU A 9 15.50 6.95 -5.20
C GLU A 9 16.35 6.60 -6.43
N GLU A 10 16.91 5.39 -6.50
CA GLU A 10 17.68 4.90 -7.65
C GLU A 10 16.81 4.79 -8.93
N SER A 11 15.48 4.88 -8.76
CA SER A 11 14.48 4.90 -9.81
C SER A 11 13.87 6.27 -10.08
N ILE A 12 14.36 7.36 -9.48
CA ILE A 12 13.98 8.73 -9.86
C ILE A 12 14.50 8.96 -11.29
N HIS A 13 13.69 8.55 -12.25
CA HIS A 13 13.90 8.90 -13.64
C HIS A 13 13.85 10.42 -13.76
N LYS A 14 14.50 11.00 -14.77
CA LYS A 14 14.44 12.44 -15.10
C LYS A 14 13.00 12.99 -15.24
N THR A 15 11.99 12.12 -15.23
CA THR A 15 10.56 12.38 -15.28
C THR A 15 9.90 12.67 -13.93
N GLY A 16 10.60 12.51 -12.79
CA GLY A 16 10.04 12.73 -11.45
C GLY A 16 9.19 11.56 -10.90
N ARG A 17 9.27 10.38 -11.52
CA ARG A 17 8.61 9.15 -11.05
C ARG A 17 9.63 8.23 -10.39
N ALA A 18 9.20 7.46 -9.40
CA ALA A 18 9.99 6.45 -8.72
C ALA A 18 9.14 5.18 -8.46
N LEU A 19 9.82 4.05 -8.28
CA LEU A 19 9.24 2.85 -7.68
C LEU A 19 8.87 3.17 -6.24
N CYS A 20 7.57 3.19 -5.98
CA CYS A 20 6.96 3.41 -4.69
C CYS A 20 6.49 2.07 -4.14
N LEU A 21 6.96 1.73 -2.94
CA LEU A 21 6.56 0.53 -2.22
C LEU A 21 5.84 0.94 -0.94
N GLY A 22 4.74 0.27 -0.63
CA GLY A 22 3.98 0.50 0.59
C GLY A 22 3.62 -0.80 1.29
N ARG A 23 3.59 -0.75 2.62
CA ARG A 23 3.01 -1.78 3.47
C ARG A 23 1.94 -1.16 4.36
N VAL A 24 0.76 -1.75 4.35
CA VAL A 24 -0.38 -1.30 5.14
C VAL A 24 -0.85 -2.44 6.03
N ALA A 25 -0.97 -2.16 7.33
CA ALA A 25 -1.61 -3.04 8.29
C ALA A 25 -3.10 -2.65 8.42
N LEU A 26 -3.98 -3.63 8.27
CA LEU A 26 -5.42 -3.46 8.25
C LEU A 26 -6.08 -4.48 9.19
N LEU A 27 -7.24 -4.14 9.74
CA LEU A 27 -8.11 -5.16 10.31
C LEU A 27 -8.60 -6.08 9.20
N GLN A 28 -8.81 -7.37 9.50
CA GLN A 28 -9.30 -8.34 8.52
C GLN A 28 -10.55 -7.87 7.74
N LYS A 29 -11.47 -7.16 8.40
CA LYS A 29 -12.69 -6.60 7.80
C LYS A 29 -12.45 -5.45 6.81
N GLU A 30 -11.31 -4.76 6.90
CA GLU A 30 -10.96 -3.60 6.08
C GLU A 30 -10.25 -4.01 4.77
N VAL A 31 -9.71 -5.23 4.71
CA VAL A 31 -8.86 -5.71 3.60
C VAL A 31 -9.58 -5.65 2.26
N THR A 32 -10.82 -6.16 2.20
CA THR A 32 -11.55 -6.26 0.92
C THR A 32 -11.81 -4.87 0.30
N GLU A 33 -12.24 -3.91 1.11
CA GLU A 33 -12.51 -2.55 0.62
C GLU A 33 -11.23 -1.81 0.23
N PHE A 34 -10.18 -1.92 1.05
CA PHE A 34 -8.88 -1.34 0.76
C PHE A 34 -8.31 -1.87 -0.56
N VAL A 35 -8.24 -3.20 -0.72
CA VAL A 35 -7.70 -3.87 -1.91
C VAL A 35 -8.48 -3.47 -3.16
N ALA A 36 -9.82 -3.48 -3.09
CA ALA A 36 -10.66 -3.06 -4.21
C ALA A 36 -10.39 -1.59 -4.61
N THR A 37 -10.14 -0.72 -3.64
CA THR A 37 -9.89 0.71 -3.89
C THR A 37 -8.48 0.97 -4.42
N ILE A 38 -7.47 0.23 -3.95
CA ILE A 38 -6.08 0.31 -4.43
C ILE A 38 -5.98 -0.16 -5.88
N ILE A 39 -6.56 -1.32 -6.21
CA ILE A 39 -6.54 -1.86 -7.58
C ILE A 39 -7.25 -0.92 -8.56
N LYS A 40 -8.40 -0.34 -8.16
CA LYS A 40 -9.10 0.68 -8.97
C LYS A 40 -8.28 1.93 -9.24
N GLN A 41 -7.28 2.23 -8.40
CA GLN A 41 -6.36 3.36 -8.57
C GLN A 41 -5.11 3.01 -9.38
N GLY A 42 -5.01 1.78 -9.88
CA GLY A 42 -3.89 1.30 -10.70
C GLY A 42 -2.66 0.88 -9.90
N ILE A 43 -2.76 0.76 -8.58
CA ILE A 43 -1.68 0.28 -7.72
C ILE A 43 -1.73 -1.25 -7.65
N ILE A 44 -0.58 -1.89 -7.77
CA ILE A 44 -0.45 -3.35 -7.70
C ILE A 44 -0.46 -3.78 -6.22
N VAL A 45 -1.18 -4.86 -5.92
CA VAL A 45 -1.09 -5.55 -4.62
C VAL A 45 -0.13 -6.73 -4.78
N SER A 46 1.06 -6.63 -4.21
CA SER A 46 2.12 -7.63 -4.38
C SER A 46 2.02 -8.79 -3.39
N SER A 47 1.46 -8.57 -2.20
CA SER A 47 1.08 -9.68 -1.30
C SER A 47 0.04 -9.29 -0.24
N ILE A 48 -0.66 -10.29 0.28
CA ILE A 48 -1.60 -10.20 1.41
C ILE A 48 -1.31 -11.37 2.35
N HIS A 49 -1.04 -11.09 3.62
CA HIS A 49 -0.68 -12.13 4.60
C HIS A 49 -0.95 -11.67 6.04
N ASN A 50 -1.05 -12.61 6.97
CA ASN A 50 -0.91 -12.35 8.41
C ASN A 50 0.55 -12.66 8.80
N GLU A 51 1.16 -11.81 9.62
CA GLU A 51 2.51 -12.03 10.16
C GLU A 51 2.49 -12.77 11.51
N TRP A 52 1.35 -12.77 12.22
CA TRP A 52 1.17 -13.36 13.55
C TRP A 52 0.15 -14.51 13.52
N LEU A 53 0.37 -15.52 14.37
CA LEU A 53 -0.48 -16.72 14.41
C LEU A 53 -1.67 -16.61 15.38
N CYS A 54 -1.58 -15.72 16.37
CA CYS A 54 -2.52 -15.59 17.48
C CYS A 54 -2.63 -14.13 17.95
N ASP A 55 -2.77 -13.19 17.02
CA ASP A 55 -3.00 -11.78 17.34
C ASP A 55 -4.49 -11.47 17.56
N ASP A 56 -4.77 -10.51 18.44
CA ASP A 56 -6.13 -9.98 18.64
C ASP A 56 -6.05 -8.45 18.84
N PRO A 57 -6.53 -7.64 17.89
CA PRO A 57 -7.22 -8.04 16.65
C PRO A 57 -6.27 -8.63 15.59
N ASN A 58 -6.77 -9.58 14.79
CA ASN A 58 -6.05 -10.13 13.63
C ASN A 58 -5.74 -9.03 12.59
N LEU A 59 -4.47 -8.65 12.48
CA LEU A 59 -3.96 -7.71 11.49
C LEU A 59 -3.55 -8.43 10.20
N ILE A 60 -3.93 -7.84 9.07
CA ILE A 60 -3.55 -8.29 7.75
C ILE A 60 -2.65 -7.25 7.12
N TYR A 61 -1.53 -7.72 6.59
CA TYR A 61 -0.51 -6.92 5.94
C TYR A 61 -0.68 -7.01 4.44
N VAL A 62 -0.84 -5.85 3.81
CA VAL A 62 -0.98 -5.70 2.36
C VAL A 62 0.24 -4.94 1.85
N ASN A 63 1.04 -5.60 1.03
CA ASN A 63 2.13 -4.95 0.30
C ASN A 63 1.61 -4.45 -1.06
N ILE A 64 2.00 -3.23 -1.41
CA ILE A 64 1.57 -2.53 -2.62
C ILE A 64 2.75 -1.88 -3.33
N GLU A 65 2.66 -1.77 -4.65
CA GLU A 65 3.69 -1.14 -5.47
C GLU A 65 3.11 -0.40 -6.69
N ASP A 66 3.78 0.69 -7.07
CA ASP A 66 3.50 1.47 -8.28
C ASP A 66 4.76 2.23 -8.71
N VAL A 67 4.90 2.53 -10.00
CA VAL A 67 5.90 3.49 -10.48
C VAL A 67 5.17 4.81 -10.69
N ASP A 68 5.30 5.76 -9.78
CA ASP A 68 4.56 7.02 -9.82
C ASP A 68 5.37 8.18 -9.21
N ASP A 69 4.85 9.40 -9.34
CA ASP A 69 5.24 10.48 -8.44
C ASP A 69 4.91 10.07 -6.99
N PRO A 70 5.88 10.10 -6.06
CA PRO A 70 5.66 9.61 -4.70
C PRO A 70 4.53 10.31 -3.95
N LEU A 71 4.29 11.59 -4.23
CA LEU A 71 3.20 12.34 -3.60
C LEU A 71 1.83 11.89 -4.14
N ASN A 72 1.73 11.59 -5.43
CA ASN A 72 0.53 10.98 -6.02
C ASN A 72 0.28 9.57 -5.48
N PHE A 73 1.32 8.74 -5.36
CA PHE A 73 1.23 7.43 -4.71
C PHE A 73 0.66 7.54 -3.29
N ALA A 74 1.25 8.42 -2.46
CA ALA A 74 0.77 8.64 -1.09
C ALA A 74 -0.69 9.11 -1.03
N LYS A 75 -1.12 9.99 -1.95
CA LYS A 75 -2.52 10.44 -2.05
C LYS A 75 -3.47 9.30 -2.43
N LYS A 76 -3.07 8.41 -3.35
CA LYS A 76 -3.86 7.23 -3.74
C LYS A 76 -4.03 6.27 -2.56
N VAL A 77 -2.94 5.99 -1.84
CA VAL A 77 -2.96 5.13 -0.64
C VAL A 77 -3.86 5.73 0.45
N ARG A 78 -3.72 7.03 0.74
CA ARG A 78 -4.59 7.73 1.71
C ARG A 78 -6.07 7.62 1.34
N ARG A 79 -6.41 7.74 0.05
CA ARG A 79 -7.80 7.60 -0.41
C ARG A 79 -8.38 6.21 -0.15
N ALA A 80 -7.56 5.17 -0.21
CA ALA A 80 -7.98 3.80 0.10
C ALA A 80 -8.13 3.55 1.61
N LEU A 81 -7.50 4.35 2.46
CA LEU A 81 -7.60 4.26 3.92
C LEU A 81 -8.74 5.08 4.55
N CYS A 82 -9.24 6.10 3.84
CA CYS A 82 -10.29 6.99 4.35
C CYS A 82 -11.70 6.60 3.86
N LYS A 83 -11.89 5.36 3.43
CA LYS A 83 -13.19 4.78 3.13
C LYS A 83 -13.49 3.69 4.15
#